data_AF-A0A822E7Q3-F1
#
_entry.id   AF-A0A822E7Q3-F1
#
_cell.length_a   1.000
_cell.length_b   1.000
_cell.length_c   1.000
_cell.angle_alpha   90.00
_cell.angle_beta   90.00
_cell.angle_gamma   90.00
#
_symmetry.space_group_name_H-M   'P 1'
#
loop_
_entity.id
_entity.type
_entity.pdbx_description
1 polymer ?
#
loop_
_entity_poly.entity_id
_entity_poly.type
_entity_poly.pdbx_seq_one_letter_code
_entity_poly.pdbx_strand_id
1 'polypeptide(L)' 'IKSCLLCSQNNPLRQKPPGAFKQIKPPDGIWQLLTMDFHGSITPTTKNGNKYSISLADVFSKFIITKAVRDCTATTAA' A
#
# COMPACT_ATOMS: atom_id res chain seq x y z
N ILE A 1 3.22 -27.83 24.67
CA ILE A 1 2.09 -28.79 24.67
C ILE A 1 1.59 -28.92 23.24
N LYS A 2 1.93 -29.99 22.53
CA LYS A 2 1.46 -30.26 21.16
C LYS A 2 0.28 -31.27 21.12
N SER A 3 0.04 -31.94 22.24
CA SER A 3 -0.95 -33.03 22.37
C SER A 3 -2.34 -32.56 22.84
N CYS A 4 -2.48 -31.33 23.34
CA CYS A 4 -3.77 -30.80 23.77
C CYS A 4 -4.49 -30.12 22.60
N LEU A 5 -5.59 -30.72 22.15
CA LEU A 5 -6.44 -30.19 21.08
C LEU A 5 -6.95 -28.77 21.39
N LEU A 6 -7.43 -28.55 22.62
CA LEU A 6 -7.95 -27.25 23.06
C LEU A 6 -6.87 -26.16 23.05
N CYS A 7 -5.64 -26.48 23.44
CA CYS A 7 -4.53 -25.53 23.39
C CYS A 7 -4.09 -25.24 21.94
N SER A 8 -4.14 -26.23 21.05
CA SER A 8 -3.78 -26.03 19.64
C SER A 8 -4.78 -25.15 18.87
N GLN A 9 -6.05 -25.19 19.27
CA GLN A 9 -7.11 -24.40 18.61
C GLN A 9 -7.19 -22.98 19.16
N ASN A 10 -7.03 -22.81 20.47
CA ASN A 10 -7.29 -21.53 21.13
C ASN A 10 -6.04 -20.66 21.31
N ASN A 11 -4.83 -21.25 21.28
CA ASN A 11 -3.62 -20.44 21.42
C ASN A 11 -3.21 -19.87 20.07
N PRO A 12 -2.98 -18.54 19.97
CA PRO A 12 -2.49 -17.94 18.73
C PRO A 12 -1.08 -18.45 18.43
N LEU A 13 -0.84 -18.78 17.16
CA LEU A 13 0.50 -19.07 16.65
C LEU A 13 1.36 -17.81 16.75
N ARG A 14 2.47 -17.89 17.51
CA ARG A 14 3.44 -16.80 17.64
C ARG A 14 4.50 -16.78 16.53
N GLN A 15 4.41 -17.71 15.57
CA GLN A 15 5.28 -17.76 14.41
C GLN A 15 4.48 -17.35 13.17
N LYS A 16 4.86 -16.22 12.57
CA LYS A 16 4.28 -15.76 11.32
C LYS A 16 4.86 -16.61 10.17
N PRO A 17 4.05 -17.08 9.21
CA PRO A 17 4.58 -17.67 7.99
C PRO A 17 5.42 -16.63 7.21
N PRO A 18 6.33 -17.07 6.33
CA PRO A 18 7.04 -16.17 5.43
C PRO A 18 6.08 -15.26 4.66
N GLY A 19 6.46 -13.99 4.47
CA GLY A 19 5.66 -13.04 3.70
C GLY A 19 5.58 -13.45 2.22
N ALA A 20 4.45 -13.16 1.57
CA ALA A 20 4.26 -13.41 0.14
C ALA A 20 4.85 -12.30 -0.77
N PHE A 21 5.42 -11.24 -0.18
CA PHE A 21 5.97 -10.11 -0.93
C PHE A 21 7.20 -10.56 -1.72
N LYS A 22 7.11 -10.51 -3.04
CA LYS A 22 8.22 -10.78 -3.95
C LYS A 22 8.87 -9.46 -4.32
N GLN A 23 10.19 -9.39 -4.20
CA GLN A 23 10.94 -8.23 -4.64
C GLN A 23 10.77 -8.05 -6.15
N ILE A 24 10.40 -6.83 -6.55
CA ILE A 24 10.33 -6.45 -7.96
C ILE A 24 11.76 -6.20 -8.44
N LYS A 25 12.12 -6.77 -9.60
CA LYS A 25 13.42 -6.51 -10.22
C LYS A 25 13.47 -5.03 -10.63
N PRO A 26 14.52 -4.28 -10.25
CA PRO A 26 14.62 -2.88 -10.67
C PRO A 26 14.55 -2.77 -12.20
N PRO A 27 13.79 -1.80 -12.75
CA PRO A 27 13.84 -1.50 -14.17
C PRO A 27 15.23 -0.94 -14.56
N ASP A 28 15.54 -0.90 -15.86
CA ASP A 28 16.84 -0.45 -16.38
C ASP A 28 16.94 1.08 -16.55
N GLY A 29 15.81 1.79 -16.42
CA GLY A 29 15.76 3.23 -16.55
C GLY A 29 14.54 3.88 -15.91
N ILE A 30 14.59 5.22 -15.85
CA ILE A 30 13.49 6.05 -15.38
C ILE A 30 12.23 5.85 -16.24
N TRP A 31 11.07 5.95 -15.60
CA TRP A 31 9.74 5.91 -16.23
C TRP A 31 9.36 4.59 -16.91
N GLN A 32 10.13 3.52 -16.71
CA GLN A 32 9.82 2.19 -17.25
C GLN A 32 8.84 1.41 -16.38
N LEU A 33 8.84 1.66 -15.06
CA LEU A 33 7.91 1.05 -14.13
C LEU A 33 7.45 2.08 -13.11
N LEU A 34 6.14 2.29 -13.08
CA LEU A 34 5.48 3.21 -12.17
C LEU A 34 4.63 2.43 -11.17
N THR A 35 4.66 2.87 -9.92
CA THR A 35 3.72 2.42 -8.90
C THR A 35 2.83 3.59 -8.52
N MET A 36 1.54 3.34 -8.38
CA MET A 36 0.55 4.35 -8.03
C MET A 36 -0.34 3.84 -6.91
N ASP A 37 -0.66 4.71 -5.95
CA ASP A 37 -1.59 4.36 -4.88
C ASP A 37 -2.32 5.59 -4.32
N PHE A 38 -3.50 5.37 -3.76
CA PHE A 38 -4.24 6.36 -2.98
C PHE A 38 -3.95 6.17 -1.49
N HIS A 39 -3.71 7.28 -0.80
CA HIS A 39 -3.52 7.33 0.64
C HIS A 39 -4.71 8.06 1.28
N GLY A 40 -5.40 7.42 2.23
CA GLY A 40 -6.53 8.00 2.95
C GLY A 40 -7.44 6.94 3.60
N SER A 41 -8.60 7.29 4.16
CA SER A 41 -9.20 8.63 4.19
C SER A 41 -8.59 9.53 5.29
N ILE A 42 -8.23 10.76 4.90
CA ILE A 42 -7.65 11.73 5.81
C ILE A 42 -8.80 12.39 6.60
N THR A 43 -8.72 12.26 7.92
CA THR A 43 -9.65 12.88 8.88
C THR A 43 -8.87 13.77 9.84
N PRO A 44 -9.22 15.07 9.98
CA PRO A 44 -10.33 15.76 9.32
C PRO A 44 -10.09 15.99 7.82
N THR A 45 -11.17 16.11 7.05
CA THR A 45 -11.09 16.51 5.63
C THR A 45 -10.43 17.88 5.52
N THR A 46 -9.59 18.06 4.51
CA THR A 46 -8.92 19.36 4.27
C THR A 46 -9.93 20.47 3.95
N LYS A 47 -9.49 21.73 4.07
CA LYS A 47 -10.33 22.91 3.75
C LYS A 47 -10.95 22.87 2.34
N ASN A 48 -10.28 22.24 1.38
CA ASN A 48 -10.73 22.15 -0.02
C ASN A 48 -11.54 20.88 -0.33
N GLY A 49 -11.90 20.10 0.70
CA GLY A 49 -12.68 18.88 0.56
C GLY A 49 -11.86 17.64 0.19
N ASN A 50 -10.53 17.73 0.12
CA ASN A 50 -9.67 16.57 -0.19
C ASN A 50 -9.64 15.60 0.99
N LYS A 51 -9.87 14.32 0.68
CA LYS A 51 -9.90 13.20 1.63
C LYS A 51 -8.80 12.18 1.36
N TYR A 52 -8.16 12.27 0.20
CA TYR A 52 -7.12 11.33 -0.20
C TYR A 52 -5.96 12.09 -0.82
N SER A 53 -4.84 11.40 -0.93
CA SER A 53 -3.68 11.82 -1.72
C SER A 53 -3.31 10.68 -2.65
N ILE A 54 -3.23 10.93 -3.95
CA ILE A 54 -2.70 9.95 -4.91
C ILE A 54 -1.22 10.23 -5.15
N SER A 55 -0.40 9.18 -5.10
CA SER A 55 1.04 9.26 -5.37
C SER A 55 1.39 8.37 -6.55
N LEU A 56 2.15 8.91 -7.50
CA LEU A 56 2.76 8.20 -8.61
C LEU A 56 4.28 8.21 -8.40
N ALA A 57 4.88 7.02 -8.27
CA ALA A 57 6.31 6.87 -8.00
C ALA A 57 6.99 6.09 -9.11
N ASP A 58 8.08 6.65 -9.64
CA ASP A 58 8.99 5.92 -10.52
C ASP A 58 9.83 4.93 -9.70
N VAL A 59 9.78 3.65 -10.07
CA VAL A 59 10.45 2.60 -9.30
C VAL A 59 11.96 2.70 -9.41
N PHE A 60 12.51 3.25 -10.50
CA PHE A 60 13.95 3.40 -10.67
C PHE A 60 14.52 4.53 -9.80
N SER A 61 14.12 5.76 -10.08
CA SER A 61 14.65 6.99 -9.47
C SER A 61 14.08 7.31 -8.10
N LYS A 62 12.96 6.67 -7.72
CA LYS A 62 12.16 7.03 -6.54
C LYS A 62 11.58 8.45 -6.61
N PHE A 63 11.54 9.05 -7.79
CA PHE A 63 10.86 10.32 -8.00
C PHE A 63 9.35 10.14 -7.83
N ILE A 64 8.72 11.06 -7.09
CA ILE A 64 7.30 10.96 -6.71
C ILE A 64 6.57 12.24 -7.13
N ILE A 65 5.41 12.05 -7.75
CA ILE A 65 4.41 13.08 -8.00
C ILE A 65 3.21 12.78 -7.11
N THR A 66 2.77 13.74 -6.32
CA THR A 66 1.64 13.55 -5.40
C THR A 66 0.59 14.64 -5.57
N LYS A 67 -0.70 14.27 -5.51
CA LYS A 67 -1.83 15.19 -5.63
C LYS A 67 -2.90 14.91 -4.58
N ALA A 68 -3.38 15.96 -3.93
CA ALA A 68 -4.53 15.89 -3.04
C ALA A 68 -5.84 15.81 -3.84
N VAL A 69 -6.72 14.86 -3.49
CA VAL A 69 -7.94 14.53 -4.23
C VAL A 69 -9.12 14.24 -3.29
N ARG A 70 -10.34 14.37 -3.81
CA ARG A 70 -11.59 14.27 -3.02
C ARG A 70 -12.09 12.83 -2.87
N ASP A 71 -11.78 11.97 -3.84
CA ASP A 71 -12.18 10.57 -3.90
C ASP A 71 -11.05 9.68 -4.46
N CYS A 72 -11.24 8.37 -4.44
CA CYS A 72 -10.31 7.36 -4.95
C CYS A 72 -10.85 6.65 -6.20
N THR A 73 -11.51 7.38 -7.09
CA THR A 73 -12.12 6.81 -8.31
C THR A 73 -11.12 6.72 -9.47
N ALA A 74 -11.42 5.85 -10.44
CA ALA A 74 -10.64 5.74 -11.68
C ALA A 74 -10.61 7.06 -12.46
N THR A 75 -11.73 7.79 -12.49
CA THR A 75 -11.82 9.11 -13.13
C THR A 75 -10.88 10.14 -12.50
N THR A 76 -10.68 10.08 -11.18
CA THR A 76 -9.73 10.95 -10.47
C THR A 76 -8.26 10.55 -10.72
N ALA A 77 -8.01 9.29 -11.06
CA ALA A 77 -6.66 8.77 -11.34
C ALA A 77 -6.23 8.91 -12.82
N ALA A 78 -7.18 9.09 -13.75
CA ALA A 78 -6.94 9.26 -15.19
C ALA A 78 -6.48 10.69 -15.54
#